data_AF-A0A3P7PQ22-F1
#
_entry.id   AF-A0A3P7PQ22-F1
#
_cell.length_a   1.000
_cell.length_b   1.000
_cell.length_c   1.000
_cell.angle_alpha   90.00
_cell.angle_beta   90.00
_cell.angle_gamma   90.00
#
_symmetry.space_group_name_H-M   'P 1'
#
loop_
_entity.id
_entity.type
_entity.pdbx_description
1 polymer ?
#
loop_
_entity_poly.entity_id
_entity_poly.type
_entity_poly.pdbx_seq_one_letter_code
_entity_poly.pdbx_strand_id
1 'polypeptide(L)'
;METNASTSSSCDNSTASPSADVRFVPPSIQTLTGVRLYAQQMKACLVKRLHYVQRSKRGWFLEMVLPVCTILILMAVTSGFHVASEQPNMPLHPWLMADLGTPPQLATFFATNVWANELTTPNHSGGRFLCDLEAVGGFEPPTWPLATSDLLYNLTGYNISDYLLKTRSSFILKRYGGLEFVAVQDPTHIGAAHAFLSNRTLITGLLEENFNDTHFAILASTHPMAPPDVKPTKLDRHHLQSIMIELIKSMGTILALSYVPASFVIFLIRERCVGSKSLQFMSGLNRTIYWLSAYLWDVCNFLVPVIIIILIFLAFHEEAYVGADSVGAFI
;
A
#
# COMPACT_ATOMS: atom_id res chain seq x y z
N MET A 1 -70.79 4.49 -96.09
CA MET A 1 -70.73 3.02 -96.03
C MET A 1 -70.45 2.67 -94.58
N GLU A 2 -71.52 2.58 -93.79
CA GLU A 2 -72.20 1.31 -93.40
C GLU A 2 -71.50 0.73 -92.15
N THR A 3 -72.13 0.29 -91.05
CA THR A 3 -73.52 0.23 -90.57
C THR A 3 -73.46 -0.18 -89.08
N ASN A 4 -74.51 0.19 -88.32
CA ASN A 4 -75.15 -0.50 -87.17
C ASN A 4 -74.80 -2.01 -86.98
N ALA A 5 -74.94 -2.68 -85.83
CA ALA A 5 -75.36 -2.41 -84.45
C ALA A 5 -75.29 -3.75 -83.66
N SER A 6 -75.51 -3.65 -82.34
CA SER A 6 -76.26 -4.57 -81.46
C SER A 6 -75.72 -5.97 -81.07
N THR A 7 -75.48 -6.11 -79.75
CA THR A 7 -76.06 -7.09 -78.76
C THR A 7 -76.36 -8.53 -79.24
N SER A 8 -76.17 -9.62 -78.51
CA SER A 8 -76.06 -9.91 -77.06
C SER A 8 -75.95 -11.44 -76.91
N SER A 9 -75.32 -11.97 -75.87
CA SER A 9 -75.79 -13.22 -75.24
C SER A 9 -75.31 -13.34 -73.79
N SER A 10 -76.30 -13.44 -72.91
CA SER A 10 -76.19 -13.71 -71.47
C SER A 10 -76.12 -15.21 -71.22
N CYS A 11 -75.38 -15.62 -70.20
CA CYS A 11 -75.65 -16.83 -69.40
C CYS A 11 -75.19 -16.56 -67.97
N ASP A 12 -76.15 -16.13 -67.14
CA ASP A 12 -76.09 -16.27 -65.68
C ASP A 12 -76.23 -17.77 -65.32
N ASN A 13 -75.44 -18.30 -64.39
CA ASN A 13 -75.87 -18.38 -62.98
C ASN A 13 -74.94 -19.21 -62.08
N SER A 14 -74.76 -18.64 -60.89
CA SER A 14 -74.57 -19.27 -59.57
C SER A 14 -73.31 -20.10 -59.28
N THR A 15 -72.38 -19.52 -58.51
CA THR A 15 -72.03 -20.02 -57.15
C THR A 15 -71.24 -18.98 -56.34
N ALA A 16 -71.77 -18.64 -55.16
CA ALA A 16 -71.11 -18.19 -53.93
C ALA A 16 -70.15 -16.97 -53.93
N SER A 17 -70.61 -15.86 -53.34
CA SER A 17 -69.81 -15.07 -52.39
C SER A 17 -70.14 -15.55 -50.97
N PRO A 18 -69.39 -15.23 -49.89
CA PRO A 18 -68.34 -14.20 -49.77
C PRO A 18 -67.07 -14.65 -49.01
N SER A 19 -65.95 -13.92 -49.13
CA SER A 19 -65.16 -13.48 -47.96
C SER A 19 -63.84 -12.78 -48.32
N ALA A 20 -63.79 -11.50 -47.96
CA ALA A 20 -62.65 -10.74 -47.45
C ALA A 20 -61.38 -10.62 -48.31
N ASP A 21 -61.39 -9.64 -49.21
CA ASP A 21 -60.19 -8.88 -49.52
C ASP A 21 -59.76 -8.14 -48.24
N VAL A 22 -58.71 -8.61 -47.56
CA VAL A 22 -58.17 -7.99 -46.34
C VAL A 22 -57.49 -6.70 -46.75
N ARG A 23 -58.29 -5.64 -46.89
CA ARG A 23 -57.80 -4.27 -47.04
C ARG A 23 -57.05 -3.92 -45.76
N PHE A 24 -55.72 -3.92 -45.83
CA PHE A 24 -54.88 -3.32 -44.79
C PHE A 24 -55.34 -1.88 -44.60
N VAL A 25 -56.09 -1.64 -43.52
CA VAL A 25 -56.37 -0.29 -43.04
C VAL A 25 -55.11 0.13 -42.30
N PRO A 26 -54.28 1.03 -42.85
CA PRO A 26 -53.12 1.51 -42.10
C PRO A 26 -53.64 2.19 -40.83
N PRO A 27 -52.99 1.96 -39.67
CA PRO A 27 -53.38 2.61 -38.43
C PRO A 27 -53.36 4.13 -38.62
N SER A 28 -54.26 4.85 -37.94
CA SER A 28 -54.32 6.31 -37.98
C SER A 28 -52.94 6.90 -37.66
N ILE A 29 -52.29 7.49 -38.65
CA ILE A 29 -50.95 8.08 -38.52
C ILE A 29 -51.09 9.37 -37.72
N GLN A 30 -50.87 9.29 -36.41
CA GLN A 30 -50.71 10.49 -35.58
C GLN A 30 -49.31 11.04 -35.80
N THR A 31 -49.22 12.18 -36.50
CA THR A 31 -47.96 12.91 -36.65
C THR A 31 -47.62 13.58 -35.33
N LEU A 32 -46.62 13.06 -34.64
CA LEU A 32 -46.08 13.69 -33.44
C LEU A 32 -45.22 14.88 -33.85
N THR A 33 -45.61 16.08 -33.42
CA THR A 33 -44.90 17.33 -33.73
C THR A 33 -44.36 17.97 -32.45
N GLY A 34 -43.31 18.79 -32.60
CA GLY A 34 -42.70 19.53 -31.49
C GLY A 34 -41.93 18.66 -30.49
N VAL A 35 -41.91 19.06 -29.21
CA VAL A 35 -41.04 18.50 -28.14
C VAL A 35 -41.23 17.00 -27.92
N ARG A 36 -42.45 16.48 -28.12
CA ARG A 36 -42.76 15.06 -27.95
C ARG A 36 -42.04 14.18 -28.99
N LEU A 37 -41.84 14.69 -30.21
CA LEU A 37 -41.03 14.04 -31.23
C LEU A 37 -39.55 13.99 -30.81
N TYR A 38 -39.01 15.11 -30.32
CA TYR A 38 -37.63 15.18 -29.83
C TYR A 38 -37.37 14.18 -28.68
N ALA A 39 -38.28 14.11 -27.70
CA ALA A 39 -38.18 13.18 -26.58
C ALA A 39 -38.27 11.70 -27.03
N GLN A 40 -39.14 11.40 -28.00
CA GLN A 40 -39.26 10.04 -28.55
C GLN A 40 -38.01 9.64 -29.34
N GLN A 41 -37.43 10.55 -30.12
CA GLN A 41 -36.17 10.34 -30.82
C GLN A 41 -35.02 10.08 -29.83
N MET A 42 -34.91 10.89 -28.77
CA MET A 42 -33.92 10.69 -27.72
C MET A 42 -34.08 9.35 -27.01
N LYS A 43 -35.31 8.98 -26.61
CA LYS A 43 -35.61 7.68 -26.01
C LYS A 43 -35.24 6.52 -26.95
N ALA A 44 -35.56 6.63 -28.23
CA ALA A 44 -35.23 5.59 -29.22
C ALA A 44 -33.71 5.39 -29.36
N CYS A 45 -32.93 6.48 -29.41
CA CYS A 45 -31.47 6.41 -29.44
C CYS A 45 -30.87 5.75 -28.18
N LEU A 46 -31.37 6.10 -26.99
CA LEU A 46 -30.93 5.49 -25.72
C LEU A 46 -31.29 4.00 -25.64
N VAL A 47 -32.53 3.63 -26.00
CA VAL A 47 -32.98 2.22 -26.01
C VAL A 47 -32.18 1.38 -27.01
N LYS A 48 -31.81 1.94 -28.17
CA LYS A 48 -30.92 1.27 -29.11
C LYS A 48 -29.56 0.95 -28.49
N ARG A 49 -28.95 1.92 -27.79
CA ARG A 49 -27.66 1.74 -27.12
C ARG A 49 -27.76 0.74 -25.96
N LEU A 50 -28.85 0.77 -25.20
CA LEU A 50 -29.12 -0.20 -24.13
C LEU A 50 -29.22 -1.64 -24.67
N HIS A 51 -29.97 -1.87 -25.75
CA HIS A 51 -30.04 -3.19 -26.38
C HIS A 51 -28.67 -3.64 -26.92
N TYR A 52 -27.86 -2.74 -27.46
CA TYR A 52 -26.52 -3.06 -27.91
C TYR A 52 -25.63 -3.53 -26.75
N VAL A 53 -25.63 -2.81 -25.63
CA VAL A 53 -24.88 -3.19 -24.42
C VAL A 53 -25.36 -4.52 -23.86
N GLN A 54 -26.67 -4.73 -23.76
CA GLN A 54 -27.24 -5.99 -23.27
C GLN A 54 -26.91 -7.20 -24.17
N ARG A 55 -26.74 -6.98 -25.48
CA ARG A 55 -26.35 -8.04 -26.42
C ARG A 55 -24.85 -8.31 -26.41
N SER A 56 -24.02 -7.30 -26.15
CA SER A 56 -22.56 -7.36 -26.16
C SER A 56 -21.95 -7.43 -24.75
N LYS A 57 -22.48 -8.33 -23.90
CA LYS A 57 -22.13 -8.42 -22.47
C LYS A 57 -20.63 -8.58 -22.19
N ARG A 58 -19.91 -9.34 -23.04
CA ARG A 58 -18.48 -9.64 -22.82
C ARG A 58 -17.58 -8.42 -23.02
N GLY A 59 -17.81 -7.63 -24.07
CA GLY A 59 -17.00 -6.45 -24.37
C GLY A 59 -17.22 -5.33 -23.36
N TRP A 60 -18.50 -5.01 -23.09
CA TRP A 60 -18.86 -4.00 -22.11
C TRP A 60 -18.39 -4.37 -20.69
N PHE A 61 -18.47 -5.65 -20.31
CA PHE A 61 -17.94 -6.11 -19.02
C PHE A 61 -16.42 -5.99 -18.96
N LEU A 62 -15.68 -6.37 -20.00
CA LEU A 62 -14.22 -6.21 -20.03
C LEU A 62 -13.81 -4.74 -19.92
N GLU A 63 -14.54 -3.85 -20.58
CA GLU A 63 -14.29 -2.40 -20.57
C GLU A 63 -14.52 -1.78 -19.19
N MET A 64 -15.51 -2.27 -18.43
CA MET A 64 -15.77 -1.81 -17.06
C MET A 64 -14.82 -2.43 -16.03
N VAL A 65 -14.49 -3.71 -16.20
CA VAL A 65 -13.68 -4.46 -15.25
C VAL A 65 -12.21 -4.08 -15.34
N LEU A 66 -11.71 -3.71 -16.52
CA LEU A 66 -10.29 -3.44 -16.71
C LEU A 66 -9.79 -2.24 -15.86
N PRO A 67 -10.42 -1.05 -15.87
CA PRO A 67 -10.04 0.07 -15.00
C PRO A 67 -10.13 -0.26 -13.51
N VAL A 68 -11.14 -1.05 -13.13
CA VAL A 68 -11.38 -1.46 -11.74
C VAL A 68 -10.29 -2.42 -11.27
N CYS A 69 -9.95 -3.41 -12.08
CA CYS A 69 -8.88 -4.37 -11.79
C CYS A 69 -7.51 -3.69 -11.74
N THR A 70 -7.21 -2.75 -12.65
CA THR A 70 -5.92 -2.03 -12.61
C THR A 70 -5.79 -1.21 -11.34
N ILE A 71 -6.84 -0.52 -10.90
CA ILE A 71 -6.83 0.24 -9.65
C ILE A 71 -6.78 -0.69 -8.43
N LEU A 72 -7.51 -1.81 -8.43
CA LEU A 72 -7.42 -2.80 -7.34
C LEU A 72 -6.00 -3.36 -7.20
N ILE A 73 -5.35 -3.72 -8.31
CA ILE A 73 -3.96 -4.19 -8.30
C ILE A 73 -3.03 -3.10 -7.79
N LEU A 74 -3.22 -1.85 -8.23
CA LEU A 74 -2.42 -0.71 -7.78
C LEU A 74 -2.57 -0.47 -6.27
N MET A 75 -3.79 -0.52 -5.74
CA MET A 75 -4.06 -0.40 -4.30
C MET A 75 -3.45 -1.56 -3.52
N ALA A 76 -3.59 -2.80 -4.02
CA ALA A 76 -3.00 -3.97 -3.40
C ALA A 76 -1.46 -3.86 -3.32
N VAL A 77 -0.80 -3.49 -4.42
CA VAL A 77 0.65 -3.30 -4.46
C VAL A 77 1.10 -2.17 -3.53
N THR A 78 0.41 -1.03 -3.55
CA THR A 78 0.78 0.13 -2.73
C THR A 78 0.52 -0.07 -1.25
N SER A 79 -0.51 -0.84 -0.87
CA SER A 79 -0.80 -1.20 0.53
C SER A 79 0.31 -2.04 1.18
N GLY A 80 1.09 -2.78 0.38
CA GLY A 80 2.25 -3.53 0.88
C GLY A 80 3.42 -2.64 1.34
N PHE A 81 3.45 -1.38 0.89
CA PHE A 81 4.49 -0.41 1.23
C PHE A 81 3.96 0.56 2.28
N HIS A 82 4.13 0.22 3.56
CA HIS A 82 3.86 1.16 4.66
C HIS A 82 5.12 1.97 4.96
N VAL A 83 5.04 3.29 4.85
CA VAL A 83 6.08 4.17 5.38
C VAL A 83 5.75 4.35 6.86
N ALA A 84 6.50 3.69 7.75
CA ALA A 84 6.36 3.90 9.18
C ALA A 84 6.69 5.37 9.50
N SER A 85 5.66 6.18 9.72
CA SER A 85 5.80 7.62 9.98
C SER A 85 6.18 7.90 11.43
N GLU A 86 5.82 7.00 12.36
CA GLU A 86 6.18 7.10 13.77
C GLU A 86 6.99 5.88 14.19
N GLN A 87 8.19 6.15 14.70
CA GLN A 87 9.00 5.13 15.31
C GLN A 87 8.58 5.00 16.78
N PRO A 88 8.08 3.84 17.23
CA PRO A 88 7.61 3.67 18.59
C PRO A 88 8.76 3.77 19.59
N ASN A 89 8.43 4.04 20.85
CA ASN A 89 9.39 3.95 21.93
C ASN A 89 9.92 2.51 22.05
N MET A 90 11.23 2.37 22.28
CA MET A 90 11.86 1.06 22.43
C MET A 90 12.39 0.91 23.86
N PRO A 91 11.79 0.04 24.69
CA PRO A 91 12.36 -0.26 25.99
C PRO A 91 13.68 -1.00 25.79
N LEU A 92 14.74 -0.52 26.44
CA LEU A 92 16.05 -1.15 26.39
C LEU A 92 16.06 -2.25 27.42
N HIS A 93 16.11 -3.48 26.91
CA HIS A 93 16.35 -4.65 27.71
C HIS A 93 17.62 -5.36 27.24
N PRO A 94 18.47 -5.87 28.16
CA PRO A 94 19.68 -6.61 27.79
C PRO A 94 19.43 -7.79 26.85
N TRP A 95 18.25 -8.42 26.97
CA TRP A 95 17.85 -9.59 26.17
C TRP A 95 17.22 -9.25 24.81
N LEU A 96 17.11 -7.97 24.43
CA LEU A 96 16.58 -7.57 23.11
C LEU A 96 17.39 -8.19 21.96
N MET A 97 18.67 -8.51 22.21
CA MET A 97 19.56 -9.12 21.24
C MET A 97 19.72 -10.64 21.41
N ALA A 98 19.04 -11.26 22.38
CA ALA A 98 19.12 -12.70 22.56
C ALA A 98 18.35 -13.43 21.45
N ASP A 99 18.89 -14.54 20.94
CA ASP A 99 18.20 -15.42 20.00
C ASP A 99 17.18 -16.28 20.77
N LEU A 100 15.88 -16.12 20.49
CA LEU A 100 14.79 -16.87 21.14
C LEU A 100 14.52 -18.24 20.48
N GLY A 101 15.07 -18.53 19.30
CA GLY A 101 14.73 -19.73 18.52
C GLY A 101 15.42 -21.02 18.99
N THR A 102 16.55 -20.87 19.67
CA THR A 102 17.27 -21.90 20.43
C THR A 102 17.83 -21.18 21.66
N PRO A 103 18.03 -21.76 22.84
CA PRO A 103 18.66 -21.03 23.94
C PRO A 103 20.20 -21.16 23.87
N PRO A 104 20.98 -20.30 23.17
CA PRO A 104 22.25 -19.93 23.74
C PRO A 104 21.95 -18.88 24.81
N GLN A 105 22.17 -19.25 26.06
CA GLN A 105 22.14 -18.32 27.18
C GLN A 105 23.03 -17.11 26.84
N LEU A 106 22.51 -15.89 27.00
CA LEU A 106 23.28 -14.68 26.72
C LEU A 106 24.57 -14.74 27.54
N ALA A 107 25.71 -14.60 26.89
CA ALA A 107 27.02 -14.63 27.55
C ALA A 107 27.43 -13.19 27.85
N THR A 108 27.26 -12.77 29.10
CA THR A 108 27.79 -11.50 29.61
C THR A 108 29.06 -11.79 30.40
N PHE A 109 30.00 -10.86 30.46
CA PHE A 109 31.21 -11.03 31.26
C PHE A 109 31.41 -9.85 32.20
N PHE A 110 32.09 -10.11 33.30
CA PHE A 110 32.73 -9.04 34.05
C PHE A 110 34.19 -9.36 34.34
N ALA A 111 34.98 -8.32 34.54
CA ALA A 111 36.35 -8.42 35.01
C ALA A 111 36.62 -7.34 36.04
N THR A 112 37.35 -7.68 37.10
CA THR A 112 37.90 -6.72 38.05
C THR A 112 39.41 -6.73 37.90
N ASN A 113 39.95 -5.67 37.29
CA ASN A 113 41.38 -5.50 37.12
C ASN A 113 41.85 -4.49 38.16
N VAL A 114 42.59 -4.97 39.17
CA VAL A 114 43.02 -4.14 40.31
C VAL A 114 44.32 -3.38 40.00
N TRP A 115 45.05 -3.73 38.94
CA TRP A 115 46.33 -3.09 38.60
C TRP A 115 46.56 -3.05 37.08
N ALA A 116 46.30 -1.91 36.44
CA ALA A 116 46.50 -1.70 35.00
C ALA A 116 47.97 -1.41 34.61
N ASN A 117 48.92 -1.72 35.48
CA ASN A 117 50.33 -1.34 35.36
C ASN A 117 51.25 -2.51 34.97
N GLU A 118 50.79 -3.76 35.03
CA GLU A 118 51.62 -4.96 34.78
C GLU A 118 51.04 -5.90 33.72
N LEU A 119 50.45 -5.36 32.65
CA LEU A 119 50.32 -6.12 31.41
C LEU A 119 51.60 -5.94 30.59
N THR A 120 52.71 -6.52 31.05
CA THR A 120 53.89 -6.69 30.22
C THR A 120 53.49 -7.61 29.07
N THR A 121 53.17 -7.03 27.93
CA THR A 121 53.13 -7.75 26.66
C THR A 121 54.46 -8.50 26.52
N PRO A 122 54.46 -9.81 26.24
CA PRO A 122 55.69 -10.49 25.92
C PRO A 122 56.32 -9.77 24.74
N ASN A 123 57.58 -9.39 24.91
CA ASN A 123 58.38 -8.66 23.95
C ASN A 123 58.57 -9.54 22.69
N HIS A 124 57.60 -9.54 21.78
CA HIS A 124 57.76 -10.14 20.46
C HIS A 124 58.17 -9.06 19.47
N SER A 125 59.49 -8.87 19.38
CA SER A 125 60.13 -8.23 18.25
C SER A 125 59.90 -9.07 16.98
N GLY A 126 58.84 -8.75 16.24
CA GLY A 126 58.56 -9.36 14.94
C GLY A 126 57.11 -9.16 14.53
N GLY A 127 56.87 -8.31 13.52
CA GLY A 127 55.54 -7.94 13.02
C GLY A 127 54.78 -9.08 12.35
N ARG A 128 54.33 -10.07 13.12
CA ARG A 128 53.38 -11.10 12.72
C ARG A 128 52.51 -11.44 13.92
N PHE A 129 51.21 -11.13 13.83
CA PHE A 129 50.20 -11.61 14.77
C PHE A 129 50.07 -13.14 14.63
N LEU A 130 50.94 -13.88 15.32
CA LEU A 130 50.77 -15.32 15.51
C LEU A 130 49.77 -15.51 16.64
N CYS A 131 48.60 -16.07 16.31
CA CYS A 131 47.62 -16.49 17.30
C CYS A 131 48.20 -17.68 18.06
N ASP A 132 48.74 -17.43 19.26
CA ASP A 132 49.20 -18.49 20.13
C ASP A 132 47.99 -19.35 20.56
N LEU A 133 47.98 -20.63 20.18
CA LEU A 133 46.85 -21.54 20.35
C LEU A 133 46.53 -21.81 21.83
N GLU A 134 47.47 -21.54 22.74
CA GLU A 134 47.35 -21.83 24.18
C GLU A 134 46.99 -20.61 25.03
N ALA A 135 46.94 -19.41 24.45
CA ALA A 135 46.76 -18.17 25.20
C ALA A 135 45.28 -17.79 25.46
N VAL A 136 44.41 -18.80 25.63
CA VAL A 136 43.14 -18.66 26.40
C VAL A 136 43.39 -18.98 27.88
N GLY A 137 44.63 -19.25 28.27
CA GLY A 137 44.99 -19.47 29.68
C GLY A 137 44.47 -20.80 30.20
N GLY A 138 44.49 -21.87 29.39
CA GLY A 138 44.34 -23.28 29.78
C GLY A 138 43.07 -23.73 30.52
N PHE A 139 42.30 -22.80 31.09
CA PHE A 139 41.18 -23.03 31.98
C PHE A 139 40.01 -22.16 31.53
N GLU A 140 38.83 -22.77 31.38
CA GLU A 140 37.62 -22.03 31.07
C GLU A 140 37.27 -21.10 32.24
N PRO A 141 36.96 -19.82 31.98
CA PRO A 141 36.63 -18.88 33.04
C PRO A 141 35.41 -19.34 33.84
N PRO A 142 35.36 -19.10 35.16
CA PRO A 142 34.21 -19.43 35.99
C PRO A 142 32.92 -18.82 35.44
N THR A 143 31.85 -19.61 35.40
CA THR A 143 30.52 -19.17 34.92
C THR A 143 29.50 -19.23 36.03
N TRP A 144 28.58 -18.27 36.04
CA TRP A 144 27.45 -18.21 36.94
C TRP A 144 26.15 -18.05 36.16
N PRO A 145 25.16 -18.94 36.34
CA PRO A 145 23.84 -18.74 35.78
C PRO A 145 23.10 -17.63 36.54
N LEU A 146 22.58 -16.65 35.80
CA LEU A 146 21.76 -15.57 36.36
C LEU A 146 20.29 -16.00 36.43
N ALA A 147 19.53 -15.32 37.28
CA ALA A 147 18.07 -15.50 37.36
C ALA A 147 17.35 -15.21 36.03
N THR A 148 17.98 -14.44 35.14
CA THR A 148 17.51 -14.13 33.78
C THR A 148 17.81 -15.23 32.76
N SER A 149 18.28 -16.40 33.19
CA SER A 149 18.73 -17.54 32.36
C SER A 149 20.02 -17.31 31.55
N ASP A 150 20.66 -16.18 31.75
CA ASP A 150 21.93 -15.81 31.10
C ASP A 150 23.14 -16.40 31.84
N LEU A 151 24.28 -16.48 31.15
CA LEU A 151 25.56 -16.88 31.75
C LEU A 151 26.45 -15.66 31.96
N LEU A 152 26.90 -15.49 33.21
CA LEU A 152 27.88 -14.50 33.59
C LEU A 152 29.27 -15.14 33.70
N TYR A 153 30.19 -14.67 32.89
CA TYR A 153 31.58 -15.13 32.84
C TYR A 153 32.48 -14.24 33.70
N ASN A 154 33.27 -14.85 34.58
CA ASN A 154 34.29 -14.15 35.34
C ASN A 154 35.63 -14.13 34.58
N LEU A 155 36.00 -12.96 34.05
CA LEU A 155 37.28 -12.76 33.36
C LEU A 155 38.33 -12.05 34.23
N THR A 156 38.17 -12.03 35.56
CA THR A 156 39.19 -11.50 36.46
C THR A 156 40.53 -12.22 36.28
N GLY A 157 41.60 -11.47 36.03
CA GLY A 157 42.95 -12.02 35.82
C GLY A 157 43.22 -12.53 34.40
N TYR A 158 42.24 -12.49 33.50
CA TYR A 158 42.46 -12.77 32.07
C TYR A 158 42.83 -11.49 31.33
N ASN A 159 43.66 -11.62 30.30
CA ASN A 159 43.85 -10.53 29.33
C ASN A 159 42.57 -10.40 28.48
N ILE A 160 41.70 -9.46 28.85
CA ILE A 160 40.36 -9.28 28.26
C ILE A 160 40.46 -9.09 26.74
N SER A 161 41.35 -8.20 26.27
CA SER A 161 41.52 -7.90 24.85
C SER A 161 41.84 -9.15 24.02
N ASP A 162 42.75 -9.98 24.51
CA ASP A 162 43.17 -11.22 23.84
C ASP A 162 42.08 -12.30 23.92
N TYR A 163 41.45 -12.45 25.09
CA TYR A 163 40.33 -13.38 25.30
C TYR A 163 39.15 -13.05 24.37
N LEU A 164 38.78 -11.77 24.24
CA LEU A 164 37.68 -11.34 23.38
C LEU A 164 37.96 -11.63 21.90
N LEU A 165 39.19 -11.40 21.44
CA LEU A 165 39.60 -11.66 20.06
C LEU A 165 39.58 -13.15 19.73
N LYS A 166 40.16 -13.98 20.61
CA LYS A 166 40.25 -15.44 20.39
C LYS A 166 38.92 -16.15 20.51
N THR A 167 38.06 -15.73 21.43
CA THR A 167 36.75 -16.35 21.67
C THR A 167 35.63 -15.78 20.80
N ARG A 168 35.93 -14.79 19.94
CA ARG A 168 34.93 -14.11 19.08
C ARG A 168 34.06 -15.07 18.27
N SER A 169 34.65 -16.11 17.68
CA SER A 169 33.93 -17.08 16.83
C SER A 169 32.93 -17.93 17.63
N SER A 170 33.27 -18.28 18.87
CA SER A 170 32.41 -19.09 19.76
C SER A 170 31.23 -18.29 20.33
N PHE A 171 31.43 -16.99 20.53
CA PHE A 171 30.44 -16.08 21.13
C PHE A 171 29.74 -15.14 20.13
N ILE A 172 29.84 -15.40 18.82
CA ILE A 172 29.11 -14.62 17.81
C ILE A 172 27.59 -14.74 18.06
N LEU A 173 26.89 -13.61 18.09
CA LEU A 173 25.46 -13.53 18.44
C LEU A 173 25.08 -14.06 19.84
N LYS A 174 26.07 -14.30 20.72
CA LYS A 174 25.85 -14.74 22.12
C LYS A 174 26.34 -13.72 23.14
N ARG A 175 27.39 -12.97 22.81
CA ARG A 175 28.00 -11.94 23.67
C ARG A 175 27.90 -10.58 23.02
N TYR A 176 27.11 -9.69 23.62
CA TYR A 176 26.88 -8.33 23.13
C TYR A 176 27.61 -7.27 23.95
N GLY A 177 28.11 -7.61 25.14
CA GLY A 177 28.87 -6.70 25.98
C GLY A 177 29.36 -7.35 27.27
N GLY A 178 30.08 -6.57 28.07
CA GLY A 178 30.53 -6.93 29.40
C GLY A 178 31.00 -5.70 30.17
N LEU A 179 31.25 -5.89 31.46
CA LEU A 179 31.60 -4.82 32.39
C LEU A 179 33.02 -5.01 32.91
N GLU A 180 33.88 -4.01 32.74
CA GLU A 180 35.20 -4.01 33.34
C GLU A 180 35.24 -2.99 34.48
N PHE A 181 35.55 -3.48 35.69
CA PHE A 181 35.77 -2.66 36.86
C PHE A 181 37.28 -2.46 37.03
N VAL A 182 37.74 -1.25 36.78
CA VAL A 182 39.15 -0.87 36.92
C VAL A 182 39.32 -0.03 38.17
N ALA A 183 40.19 -0.47 39.08
CA ALA A 183 40.64 0.35 40.20
C ALA A 183 41.90 1.12 39.77
N VAL A 184 41.82 2.45 39.72
CA VAL A 184 42.96 3.29 39.34
C VAL A 184 43.70 3.76 40.59
N GLN A 185 45.03 3.67 40.57
CA GLN A 185 45.88 3.91 41.72
C GLN A 185 46.20 5.39 41.98
N ASP A 186 46.04 6.27 40.98
CA ASP A 186 46.29 7.71 41.10
C ASP A 186 44.98 8.53 41.28
N PRO A 187 44.74 9.14 42.46
CA PRO A 187 43.49 9.83 42.79
C PRO A 187 43.33 11.24 42.18
N THR A 188 44.35 11.79 41.52
CA THR A 188 44.38 13.20 41.12
C THR A 188 43.69 13.50 39.78
N HIS A 189 43.59 12.52 38.87
CA HIS A 189 42.90 12.69 37.58
C HIS A 189 41.46 12.18 37.55
N ILE A 190 41.01 11.55 38.63
CA ILE A 190 39.63 11.05 38.82
C ILE A 190 38.96 11.82 39.98
N GLY A 191 39.53 12.91 40.49
CA GLY A 191 38.99 13.63 41.64
C GLY A 191 37.55 14.12 41.46
N ALA A 192 37.17 14.53 40.24
CA ALA A 192 35.82 15.05 39.97
C ALA A 192 34.76 13.94 39.74
N ALA A 193 35.12 12.87 39.02
CA ALA A 193 34.22 11.74 38.79
C ALA A 193 34.13 10.81 40.01
N HIS A 194 35.26 10.60 40.70
CA HIS A 194 35.30 9.84 41.95
C HIS A 194 34.56 10.58 43.05
N ALA A 195 34.73 11.89 43.28
CA ALA A 195 33.98 12.58 44.35
C ALA A 195 32.44 12.52 44.18
N PHE A 196 31.93 12.44 42.95
CA PHE A 196 30.50 12.28 42.68
C PHE A 196 30.04 10.81 42.83
N LEU A 197 30.85 9.84 42.39
CA LEU A 197 30.53 8.40 42.45
C LEU A 197 31.00 7.68 43.74
N SER A 198 31.89 8.28 44.52
CA SER A 198 32.57 7.68 45.70
C SER A 198 31.94 8.05 47.02
N ASN A 199 30.97 8.97 47.02
CA ASN A 199 30.14 9.21 48.19
C ASN A 199 29.17 8.05 48.36
N ARG A 200 29.72 6.94 48.85
CA ARG A 200 29.01 5.68 49.06
C ARG A 200 27.80 5.91 49.93
N THR A 201 27.86 6.77 50.96
CA THR A 201 26.74 7.09 51.83
C THR A 201 25.62 7.91 51.17
N LEU A 202 25.92 8.71 50.14
CA LEU A 202 24.91 9.47 49.40
C LEU A 202 24.26 8.59 48.32
N ILE A 203 25.02 7.72 47.66
CA ILE A 203 24.48 6.80 46.67
C ILE A 203 23.76 5.63 47.35
N THR A 204 24.33 5.03 48.41
CA THR A 204 23.63 4.03 49.22
C THR A 204 22.51 4.66 50.02
N GLY A 205 22.61 5.92 50.45
CA GLY A 205 21.50 6.65 51.07
C GLY A 205 20.37 6.89 50.08
N LEU A 206 20.64 7.38 48.87
CA LEU A 206 19.63 7.54 47.82
C LEU A 206 19.07 6.20 47.32
N LEU A 207 19.86 5.12 47.34
CA LEU A 207 19.43 3.77 47.00
C LEU A 207 18.66 3.09 48.15
N GLU A 208 19.05 3.24 49.42
CA GLU A 208 18.35 2.66 50.57
C GLU A 208 17.13 3.49 50.97
N GLU A 209 17.13 4.80 50.76
CA GLU A 209 16.00 5.69 51.05
C GLU A 209 14.91 5.60 49.97
N ASN A 210 15.29 5.37 48.70
CA ASN A 210 14.33 5.24 47.59
C ASN A 210 14.12 3.79 47.08
N PHE A 211 15.01 2.84 47.40
CA PHE A 211 15.01 1.47 46.85
C PHE A 211 15.24 0.37 47.92
N ASN A 212 14.68 0.52 49.13
CA ASN A 212 14.69 -0.53 50.18
C ASN A 212 13.75 -1.73 49.88
N ASP A 213 12.89 -1.62 48.86
CA ASP A 213 12.02 -2.72 48.43
C ASP A 213 12.64 -3.49 47.24
N THR A 214 12.50 -4.81 47.27
CA THR A 214 12.91 -5.74 46.20
C THR A 214 12.11 -5.59 44.89
N HIS A 215 11.30 -4.54 44.76
CA HIS A 215 10.34 -4.33 43.66
C HIS A 215 10.68 -3.17 42.73
N PHE A 216 11.84 -2.52 42.89
CA PHE A 216 12.23 -1.42 42.01
C PHE A 216 13.17 -1.88 40.89
N ALA A 217 12.83 -1.52 39.65
CA ALA A 217 13.65 -1.74 38.47
C ALA A 217 13.76 -0.43 37.68
N ILE A 218 14.97 -0.08 37.24
CA ILE A 218 15.19 1.04 36.33
C ILE A 218 14.93 0.54 34.91
N LEU A 219 13.83 0.97 34.31
CA LEU A 219 13.57 0.75 32.89
C LEU A 219 14.06 1.96 32.10
N ALA A 220 15.08 1.77 31.27
CA ALA A 220 15.47 2.76 30.29
C ALA A 220 14.71 2.50 28.99
N SER A 221 14.11 3.54 28.39
CA SER A 221 13.49 3.46 27.07
C SER A 221 14.05 4.55 26.17
N THR A 222 14.42 4.21 24.94
CA THR A 222 14.75 5.21 23.93
C THR A 222 13.45 5.73 23.33
N HIS A 223 13.26 7.04 23.42
CA HIS A 223 12.20 7.72 22.71
C HIS A 223 12.85 8.60 21.65
N PRO A 224 12.72 8.28 20.35
CA PRO A 224 13.16 9.18 19.30
C PRO A 224 12.49 10.55 19.49
N MET A 225 13.24 11.64 19.34
CA MET A 225 12.65 12.96 19.39
C MET A 225 11.81 13.17 18.12
N ALA A 226 10.59 13.68 18.28
CA ALA A 226 9.75 14.02 17.14
C ALA A 226 10.51 14.98 16.21
N PRO A 227 10.44 14.79 14.88
CA PRO A 227 11.04 15.71 13.94
C PRO A 227 10.46 17.12 14.17
N PRO A 228 11.27 18.18 14.10
CA PRO A 228 10.80 19.53 14.34
C PRO A 228 9.75 19.95 13.31
N ASP A 229 8.67 20.62 13.74
CA ASP A 229 7.55 21.18 12.92
C ASP A 229 7.98 22.30 11.94
N VAL A 230 9.26 22.35 11.58
CA VAL A 230 9.77 23.30 10.59
C VAL A 230 9.44 22.75 9.21
N LYS A 231 8.74 23.56 8.40
CA LYS A 231 8.50 23.28 6.97
C LYS A 231 9.73 22.61 6.36
N PRO A 232 9.61 21.40 5.80
CA PRO A 232 10.76 20.59 5.43
C PRO A 232 11.56 21.31 4.35
N THR A 233 12.60 22.03 4.75
CA THR A 233 13.60 22.60 3.83
C THR A 233 14.57 21.52 3.37
N LYS A 234 14.60 20.39 4.08
CA LYS A 234 15.24 19.15 3.64
C LYS A 234 14.15 18.12 3.37
N LEU A 235 14.22 17.58 2.17
CA LEU A 235 13.31 16.59 1.65
C LEU A 235 13.65 15.24 2.30
N ASP A 236 12.99 14.95 3.43
CA ASP A 236 13.22 13.73 4.20
C ASP A 236 12.85 12.49 3.38
N ARG A 237 13.65 11.43 3.49
CA ARG A 237 13.50 10.20 2.69
C ARG A 237 12.14 9.54 2.88
N HIS A 238 11.59 9.59 4.08
CA HIS A 238 10.26 9.04 4.39
C HIS A 238 9.14 9.84 3.72
N HIS A 239 9.24 11.17 3.74
CA HIS A 239 8.31 12.05 3.04
C HIS A 239 8.40 11.90 1.51
N LEU A 240 9.60 11.68 0.98
CA LEU A 240 9.78 11.31 -0.43
C LEU A 240 9.09 10.00 -0.77
N GLN A 241 9.25 8.97 0.05
CA GLN A 241 8.64 7.68 -0.19
C GLN A 241 7.11 7.76 -0.16
N SER A 242 6.52 8.53 0.77
CA SER A 242 5.07 8.73 0.81
C SER A 242 4.58 9.47 -0.44
N ILE A 243 5.23 10.57 -0.83
CA ILE A 243 4.90 11.31 -2.06
C ILE A 243 5.03 10.39 -3.29
N MET A 244 6.08 9.57 -3.38
CA MET A 244 6.27 8.66 -4.50
C MET A 244 5.14 7.63 -4.59
N ILE A 245 4.67 7.09 -3.46
CA ILE A 245 3.53 6.16 -3.42
C ILE A 245 2.26 6.87 -3.90
N GLU A 246 1.99 8.09 -3.44
CA GLU A 246 0.84 8.90 -3.88
C GLU A 246 0.90 9.24 -5.38
N LEU A 247 2.09 9.54 -5.92
CA LEU A 247 2.29 9.78 -7.35
C LEU A 247 2.02 8.53 -8.19
N ILE A 248 2.45 7.35 -7.72
CA ILE A 248 2.16 6.08 -8.38
C ILE A 248 0.65 5.81 -8.40
N LYS A 249 -0.04 6.05 -7.27
CA LYS A 249 -1.50 5.94 -7.18
C LYS A 249 -2.18 6.88 -8.18
N SER A 250 -1.87 8.18 -8.16
CA SER A 250 -2.48 9.16 -9.07
C SER A 250 -2.23 8.85 -10.55
N MET A 251 -1.00 8.55 -10.95
CA MET A 251 -0.68 8.20 -12.34
C MET A 251 -1.44 6.95 -12.80
N GLY A 252 -1.52 5.92 -11.96
CA GLY A 252 -2.25 4.70 -12.29
C GLY A 252 -3.75 4.91 -12.43
N THR A 253 -4.35 5.81 -11.64
CA THR A 253 -5.78 6.16 -11.76
C THR A 253 -6.10 6.90 -13.06
N ILE A 254 -5.25 7.85 -13.47
CA ILE A 254 -5.40 8.57 -14.74
C ILE A 254 -5.29 7.59 -15.91
N LEU A 255 -4.33 6.66 -15.86
CA LEU A 255 -4.18 5.63 -16.89
C LEU A 255 -5.42 4.72 -16.95
N ALA A 256 -5.95 4.30 -15.81
CA ALA A 256 -7.14 3.46 -15.74
C ALA A 256 -8.38 4.16 -16.33
N LEU A 257 -8.59 5.44 -15.99
CA LEU A 257 -9.73 6.22 -16.50
C LEU A 257 -9.60 6.54 -18.00
N SER A 258 -8.38 6.63 -18.55
CA SER A 258 -8.15 6.87 -19.98
C SER A 258 -8.69 5.75 -20.89
N TYR A 259 -8.78 4.51 -20.40
CA TYR A 259 -9.36 3.40 -21.16
C TYR A 259 -10.87 3.56 -21.40
N VAL A 260 -11.59 4.26 -20.52
CA VAL A 260 -13.05 4.35 -20.57
C VAL A 260 -13.51 5.18 -21.78
N PRO A 261 -13.03 6.42 -22.04
CA PRO A 261 -13.38 7.16 -23.25
C PRO A 261 -12.98 6.45 -24.54
N ALA A 262 -11.86 5.71 -24.55
CA ALA A 262 -11.41 4.96 -25.72
C ALA A 262 -12.43 3.88 -26.13
N SER A 263 -13.11 3.26 -25.16
CA SER A 263 -14.15 2.26 -25.41
C SER A 263 -15.38 2.82 -26.14
N PHE A 264 -15.88 3.99 -25.73
CA PHE A 264 -17.08 4.60 -26.30
C PHE A 264 -16.90 4.99 -27.77
N VAL A 265 -15.68 5.37 -28.15
CA VAL A 265 -15.33 5.72 -29.53
C VAL A 265 -15.48 4.51 -30.47
N ILE A 266 -15.20 3.29 -30.01
CA ILE A 266 -15.31 2.08 -30.84
C ILE A 266 -16.76 1.87 -31.31
N PHE A 267 -17.74 2.09 -30.43
CA PHE A 267 -19.16 2.02 -30.82
C PHE A 267 -19.50 3.04 -31.91
N LEU A 268 -19.06 4.30 -31.74
CA LEU A 268 -19.27 5.36 -32.72
C LEU A 268 -18.62 5.04 -34.07
N ILE A 269 -17.42 4.45 -34.08
CA ILE A 269 -16.74 4.01 -35.31
C ILE A 269 -17.56 2.91 -35.98
N ARG A 270 -17.98 1.90 -35.22
CA ARG A 270 -18.77 0.78 -35.75
C ARG A 270 -20.07 1.25 -36.39
N GLU A 271 -20.74 2.22 -35.78
CA GLU A 271 -21.97 2.80 -36.31
C GLU A 271 -21.76 3.56 -37.62
N ARG A 272 -20.56 4.14 -37.82
CA ARG A 272 -20.17 4.71 -39.12
C ARG A 272 -19.83 3.64 -40.15
N CYS A 273 -19.05 2.62 -39.79
CA CYS A 273 -18.63 1.56 -40.71
C CYS A 273 -19.81 0.74 -41.24
N VAL A 274 -20.82 0.48 -40.40
CA VAL A 274 -22.06 -0.23 -40.80
C VAL A 274 -23.01 0.66 -41.60
N GLY A 275 -22.74 1.97 -41.69
CA GLY A 275 -23.63 2.94 -42.36
C GLY A 275 -24.92 3.27 -41.60
N SER A 276 -25.12 2.70 -40.41
CA SER A 276 -26.32 2.92 -39.58
C SER A 276 -26.50 4.37 -39.18
N LYS A 277 -25.41 5.14 -38.99
CA LYS A 277 -25.47 6.59 -38.74
C LYS A 277 -26.09 7.35 -39.91
N SER A 278 -25.71 7.02 -41.14
CA SER A 278 -26.24 7.69 -42.34
C SER A 278 -27.73 7.41 -42.50
N LEU A 279 -28.14 6.14 -42.30
CA LEU A 279 -29.54 5.72 -42.37
C LEU A 279 -30.43 6.47 -41.34
N GLN A 280 -29.91 6.72 -40.14
CA GLN A 280 -30.63 7.50 -39.11
C GLN A 280 -30.85 8.95 -39.52
N PHE A 281 -29.87 9.58 -40.17
CA PHE A 281 -30.06 10.94 -40.69
C PHE A 281 -30.98 10.98 -41.91
N MET A 282 -30.95 9.95 -42.76
CA MET A 282 -31.89 9.83 -43.89
C MET A 282 -33.34 9.64 -43.42
N SER A 283 -33.57 9.04 -42.26
CA SER A 283 -34.91 8.87 -41.66
C SER A 283 -35.41 10.08 -40.87
N GLY A 284 -34.69 11.21 -40.90
CA GLY A 284 -35.13 12.47 -40.29
C GLY A 284 -34.75 12.65 -38.82
N LEU A 285 -33.77 11.89 -38.30
CA LEU A 285 -33.22 12.13 -36.97
C LEU A 285 -32.43 13.45 -36.94
N ASN A 286 -32.72 14.32 -35.97
CA ASN A 286 -31.96 15.56 -35.82
C ASN A 286 -30.52 15.27 -35.34
N ARG A 287 -29.54 15.94 -35.96
CA ARG A 287 -28.12 15.81 -35.66
C ARG A 287 -27.77 16.17 -34.21
N THR A 288 -28.40 17.17 -33.63
CA THR A 288 -28.11 17.61 -32.25
C THR A 288 -28.56 16.58 -31.22
N ILE A 289 -29.76 16.02 -31.37
CA ILE A 289 -30.30 14.97 -30.49
C ILE A 289 -29.43 13.72 -30.54
N TYR A 290 -28.95 13.35 -31.73
CA TYR A 290 -28.03 12.22 -31.88
C TYR A 290 -26.79 12.40 -31.01
N TRP A 291 -26.13 13.55 -31.09
CA TRP A 291 -24.93 13.82 -30.28
C TRP A 291 -25.23 13.96 -28.79
N LEU A 292 -26.34 14.60 -28.43
CA LEU A 292 -26.75 14.76 -27.04
C LEU A 292 -27.10 13.40 -26.40
N SER A 293 -27.84 12.54 -27.11
CA SER A 293 -28.16 11.19 -26.64
C SER A 293 -26.92 10.31 -26.53
N ALA A 294 -25.93 10.48 -27.43
CA ALA A 294 -24.66 9.79 -27.35
C ALA A 294 -23.85 10.26 -26.13
N TYR A 295 -23.69 11.56 -25.96
CA TYR A 295 -22.97 12.15 -24.82
C TYR A 295 -23.61 11.76 -23.47
N LEU A 296 -24.94 11.86 -23.36
CA LEU A 296 -25.66 11.52 -22.15
C LEU A 296 -25.50 10.04 -21.81
N TRP A 297 -25.54 9.16 -22.82
CA TRP A 297 -25.27 7.74 -22.63
C TRP A 297 -23.84 7.47 -22.15
N ASP A 298 -22.86 8.14 -22.76
CA ASP A 298 -21.45 7.96 -22.43
C ASP A 298 -21.15 8.48 -21.00
N VAL A 299 -21.74 9.61 -20.59
CA VAL A 299 -21.65 10.13 -19.20
C VAL A 299 -22.27 9.16 -18.20
N CYS A 300 -23.47 8.64 -18.46
CA CYS A 300 -24.10 7.67 -17.56
C CYS A 300 -23.26 6.40 -17.40
N ASN A 301 -22.61 5.92 -18.47
CA ASN A 301 -21.72 4.77 -18.39
C ASN A 301 -20.38 5.12 -17.72
N PHE A 302 -19.87 6.33 -17.88
CA PHE A 302 -18.64 6.78 -17.22
C PHE A 302 -18.80 6.92 -15.70
N LEU A 303 -19.99 7.28 -15.21
CA LEU A 303 -20.25 7.37 -13.77
C LEU A 303 -20.14 6.02 -13.05
N VAL A 304 -20.48 4.90 -13.71
CA VAL A 304 -20.43 3.56 -13.11
C VAL A 304 -19.01 3.17 -12.62
N PRO A 305 -17.96 3.18 -13.48
CA PRO A 305 -16.60 2.86 -13.04
C PRO A 305 -16.05 3.90 -12.05
N VAL A 306 -16.38 5.19 -12.20
CA VAL A 306 -15.96 6.24 -11.25
C VAL A 306 -16.50 5.95 -9.85
N ILE A 307 -17.79 5.62 -9.71
CA ILE A 307 -18.38 5.26 -8.41
C ILE A 307 -17.71 4.01 -7.84
N ILE A 308 -17.43 2.98 -8.65
CA ILE A 308 -16.74 1.77 -8.19
C ILE A 308 -15.32 2.09 -7.69
N ILE A 309 -14.60 2.97 -8.39
CA ILE A 309 -13.25 3.40 -8.00
C ILE A 309 -13.28 4.16 -6.67
N ILE A 310 -14.25 5.06 -6.47
CA ILE A 310 -14.43 5.77 -5.19
C ILE A 310 -14.69 4.77 -4.06
N LEU A 311 -15.55 3.77 -4.29
CA LEU A 311 -15.81 2.72 -3.31
C LEU A 311 -14.56 1.92 -2.95
N ILE A 312 -13.66 1.69 -3.92
CA ILE A 312 -12.36 1.04 -3.67
C ILE A 312 -11.49 1.93 -2.78
N PHE A 313 -11.34 3.22 -3.08
CA PHE A 313 -10.54 4.11 -2.21
C PHE A 313 -11.10 4.22 -0.80
N LEU A 314 -12.44 4.18 -0.67
CA LEU A 314 -13.10 4.15 0.63
C LEU A 314 -12.80 2.84 1.37
N ALA A 315 -12.82 1.70 0.68
CA ALA A 315 -12.49 0.40 1.27
C ALA A 315 -11.02 0.29 1.74
N PHE A 316 -10.10 0.99 1.07
CA PHE A 316 -8.68 1.05 1.45
C PHE A 316 -8.34 2.21 2.40
N HIS A 317 -9.33 2.99 2.85
CA HIS A 317 -9.15 4.13 3.77
C HIS A 317 -8.14 5.20 3.28
N GLU A 318 -8.15 5.51 1.98
CA GLU A 318 -7.26 6.53 1.41
C GLU A 318 -7.85 7.94 1.54
N GLU A 319 -7.52 8.63 2.64
CA GLU A 319 -8.06 9.95 2.98
C GLU A 319 -7.71 11.04 1.94
N ALA A 320 -6.60 10.89 1.20
CA ALA A 320 -6.18 11.85 0.17
C ALA A 320 -7.16 11.95 -1.02
N TYR A 321 -7.94 10.89 -1.30
CA TYR A 321 -8.88 10.86 -2.42
C TYR A 321 -10.34 11.00 -1.98
N VAL A 322 -10.67 10.63 -0.74
CA VAL A 322 -12.07 10.59 -0.23
C VAL A 322 -12.32 11.56 0.93
N GLY A 323 -11.35 12.43 1.26
CA GLY A 323 -11.55 13.51 2.22
C GLY A 323 -12.72 14.43 1.85
N ALA A 324 -13.43 14.95 2.86
CA ALA A 324 -14.60 15.83 2.66
C ALA A 324 -14.29 17.04 1.77
N ASP A 325 -13.03 17.50 1.79
CA ASP A 325 -12.54 18.62 0.98
C ASP A 325 -12.05 18.18 -0.41
N SER A 326 -11.74 16.89 -0.62
CA SER A 326 -11.11 16.36 -1.84
C SER A 326 -12.06 15.57 -2.74
N VAL A 327 -13.16 15.04 -2.23
CA VAL A 327 -14.15 14.26 -3.01
C VAL A 327 -14.70 15.07 -4.18
N GLY A 328 -14.92 16.37 -3.98
CA GLY A 328 -15.45 17.26 -5.02
C GLY A 328 -14.49 17.48 -6.20
N ALA A 329 -13.18 17.28 -6.01
CA ALA A 329 -12.19 17.41 -7.08
C ALA A 329 -12.03 16.13 -7.91
N PHE A 330 -12.52 14.99 -7.41
CA PHE A 330 -12.42 13.70 -8.08
C PHE A 330 -13.61 13.40 -9.03
N ILE A 331 -14.78 13.99 -8.76
CA ILE A 331 -16.03 13.86 -9.54
C ILE A 331 -16.08 14.90 -10.66
#